data_AF-A0A9J7XC09-F1
#
_entry.id   AF-A0A9J7XC09-F1
#
_cell.length_a   1.000
_cell.length_b   1.000
_cell.length_c   1.000
_cell.angle_alpha   90.00
_cell.angle_beta   90.00
_cell.angle_gamma   90.00
#
_symmetry.space_group_name_H-M   'P 1'
#
loop_
_entity.id
_entity.type
_entity.pdbx_description
1 polymer ?
#
loop_
_entity_poly.entity_id
_entity_poly.type
_entity_poly.pdbx_seq_one_letter_code
_entity_poly.pdbx_strand_id
1 'polypeptide(L)'
;MQPHTLHELEEQTKKLHKDMKKSTEADLAMSKAAVKISGDLLSNPLCEQDQAFLESMNALDTAMKRMDAFNQEKVNQIQKTVIDPLKKYSNVFPSLNMAVKRREQALQDYKRLQSKVEKYEEKEKTGPIMVKLHQAREELKPVREDFEAKNKQLLDEMPKFYNSRIDYFQPSFEALIRAQVAYFTEMHNIFTELTDQIDQGGLTDEQRKQENEAKLNELRALSIVADD
;
A
#
# COMPACT_ATOMS: atom_id res chain seq x y z
N MET A 1 -20.47 -16.69 -0.51
CA MET A 1 -19.17 -16.35 0.13
C MET A 1 -19.36 -16.30 1.63
N GLN A 2 -18.45 -16.88 2.42
CA GLN A 2 -18.56 -16.81 3.89
C GLN A 2 -18.20 -15.40 4.40
N PRO A 3 -18.83 -14.89 5.47
CA PRO A 3 -18.51 -13.57 6.04
C PRO A 3 -17.01 -13.39 6.37
N HIS A 4 -16.34 -14.48 6.75
CA HIS A 4 -14.90 -14.49 7.04
C HIS A 4 -14.06 -14.02 5.85
N THR A 5 -14.39 -14.48 4.64
CA THR A 5 -13.66 -14.13 3.41
C THR A 5 -13.79 -12.65 3.03
N LEU A 6 -14.92 -12.00 3.35
CA LEU A 6 -15.09 -10.55 3.12
C LEU A 6 -14.18 -9.75 4.06
N HIS A 7 -14.18 -10.11 5.34
CA HIS A 7 -13.40 -9.44 6.36
C HIS A 7 -11.89 -9.56 6.08
N GLU A 8 -11.43 -10.75 5.68
CA GLU A 8 -10.03 -10.94 5.27
C GLU A 8 -9.64 -10.06 4.09
N LEU A 9 -10.50 -9.99 3.06
CA LEU A 9 -10.25 -9.14 1.88
C LEU A 9 -10.19 -7.65 2.26
N GLU A 10 -11.07 -7.20 3.17
CA GLU A 10 -11.07 -5.83 3.69
C GLU A 10 -9.76 -5.49 4.40
N GLU A 11 -9.35 -6.34 5.34
CA GLU A 11 -8.13 -6.12 6.13
C GLU A 11 -6.87 -6.16 5.26
N GLN A 12 -6.79 -7.10 4.31
CA GLN A 12 -5.69 -7.16 3.35
C GLN A 12 -5.63 -5.93 2.45
N THR A 13 -6.77 -5.42 1.98
CA THR A 13 -6.83 -4.19 1.17
C THR A 13 -6.32 -2.98 1.96
N LYS A 14 -6.78 -2.82 3.22
CA LYS A 14 -6.34 -1.73 4.11
C LYS A 14 -4.85 -1.80 4.39
N LYS A 15 -4.33 -3.00 4.67
CA LYS A 15 -2.91 -3.24 4.91
C LYS A 15 -2.10 -2.86 3.68
N LEU A 16 -2.48 -3.35 2.49
CA LEU A 16 -1.80 -3.03 1.24
C LEU A 16 -1.80 -1.51 0.96
N HIS A 17 -2.93 -0.83 1.14
CA HIS A 17 -3.01 0.62 0.99
C HIS A 17 -2.04 1.36 1.94
N LYS A 18 -1.97 0.93 3.21
CA LYS A 18 -1.06 1.51 4.21
C LYS A 18 0.40 1.28 3.84
N ASP A 19 0.75 0.06 3.45
CA ASP A 19 2.12 -0.32 3.13
C ASP A 19 2.60 0.39 1.85
N MET A 20 1.74 0.52 0.84
CA MET A 20 2.06 1.29 -0.38
C MET A 20 2.33 2.77 -0.09
N LYS A 21 1.50 3.41 0.77
CA LYS A 21 1.75 4.79 1.19
C LYS A 21 3.09 4.96 1.88
N LYS A 22 3.38 4.10 2.86
CA LYS A 22 4.67 4.11 3.58
C LYS A 22 5.85 3.93 2.64
N SER A 23 5.74 3.02 1.67
CA SER A 23 6.78 2.81 0.67
C SER A 23 7.06 4.08 -0.13
N THR A 24 6.02 4.76 -0.63
CA THR A 24 6.19 6.00 -1.38
C THR A 24 6.73 7.15 -0.53
N GLU A 25 6.38 7.22 0.76
CA GLU A 25 6.95 8.21 1.69
C GLU A 25 8.44 7.96 1.93
N ALA A 26 8.84 6.69 2.07
CA ALA A 26 10.25 6.30 2.22
C ALA A 26 11.07 6.62 0.97
N ASP A 27 10.52 6.34 -0.22
CA ASP A 27 11.14 6.69 -1.50
C ASP A 27 11.42 8.19 -1.61
N LEU A 28 10.45 9.03 -1.24
CA LEU A 28 10.62 10.49 -1.24
C LEU A 28 11.66 10.95 -0.21
N ALA A 29 11.67 10.36 0.98
CA ALA A 29 12.62 10.73 2.02
C ALA A 29 14.06 10.40 1.63
N MET A 30 14.28 9.20 1.07
CA MET A 30 15.59 8.76 0.59
C MET A 30 16.11 9.68 -0.53
N SER A 31 15.25 9.99 -1.51
CA SER A 31 15.61 10.83 -2.64
C SER A 31 15.99 12.26 -2.22
N LYS A 32 15.23 12.86 -1.30
CA LYS A 32 15.56 14.16 -0.71
C LYS A 32 16.88 14.15 0.05
N ALA A 33 17.15 13.08 0.80
CA ALA A 33 18.41 12.93 1.51
C ALA A 33 19.60 12.84 0.54
N ALA A 34 19.45 12.10 -0.56
CA ALA A 34 20.48 12.00 -1.61
C ALA A 34 20.79 13.35 -2.26
N VAL A 35 19.76 14.12 -2.63
CA VAL A 35 19.92 15.49 -3.17
C VAL A 35 20.57 16.44 -2.16
N LYS A 36 20.22 16.30 -0.87
CA LYS A 36 20.85 17.11 0.17
C LYS A 36 22.35 16.79 0.29
N ILE A 37 22.70 15.51 0.31
CA ILE A 37 24.10 15.07 0.39
C ILE A 37 24.91 15.61 -0.79
N SER A 38 24.39 15.51 -2.03
CA SER A 38 25.10 16.05 -3.19
C SER A 38 25.27 17.57 -3.13
N GLY A 39 24.23 18.29 -2.69
CA GLY A 39 24.29 19.74 -2.51
C GLY A 39 25.30 20.17 -1.44
N ASP A 40 25.32 19.48 -0.30
CA ASP A 40 26.28 19.74 0.78
C ASP A 40 27.72 19.49 0.30
N LEU A 41 27.96 18.40 -0.46
CA LEU A 41 29.27 18.10 -1.05
C LEU A 41 29.72 19.15 -2.05
N LEU A 42 28.82 19.59 -2.94
CA LEU A 42 29.13 20.63 -3.93
C LEU A 42 29.47 21.97 -3.27
N SER A 43 28.83 22.29 -2.15
CA SER A 43 29.10 23.51 -1.37
C SER A 43 30.40 23.46 -0.55
N ASN A 44 31.10 22.33 -0.55
CA ASN A 44 32.31 22.16 0.23
C ASN A 44 33.46 23.01 -0.34
N PRO A 45 34.22 23.78 0.48
CA PRO A 45 35.34 24.59 0.02
C PRO A 45 36.43 23.80 -0.73
N LEU A 46 36.52 22.49 -0.56
CA LEU A 46 37.42 21.62 -1.34
C LEU A 46 37.12 21.71 -2.85
N CYS A 47 35.87 21.95 -3.24
CA CYS A 47 35.49 22.15 -4.64
C CYS A 47 36.07 23.45 -5.23
N GLU A 48 36.34 24.47 -4.41
CA GLU A 48 36.98 25.70 -4.90
C GLU A 48 38.48 25.52 -5.16
N GLN A 49 39.08 24.46 -4.61
CA GLN A 49 40.52 24.21 -4.62
C GLN A 49 40.95 23.27 -5.76
N ASP A 50 40.02 22.47 -6.30
CA ASP A 50 40.30 21.51 -7.36
C ASP A 50 39.18 21.48 -8.41
N GLN A 51 39.53 21.85 -9.64
CA GLN A 51 38.58 21.98 -10.75
C GLN A 51 37.98 20.62 -11.17
N ALA A 52 38.77 19.54 -11.16
CA ALA A 52 38.29 18.22 -11.55
C ALA A 52 37.34 17.64 -10.49
N PHE A 53 37.62 17.91 -9.22
CA PHE A 53 36.73 17.57 -8.11
C PHE A 53 35.42 18.35 -8.18
N LEU A 54 35.48 19.67 -8.45
CA LEU A 54 34.29 20.49 -8.67
C LEU A 54 33.40 19.96 -9.80
N GLU A 55 33.99 19.59 -10.93
CA GLU A 55 33.28 19.01 -12.08
C GLU A 55 32.59 17.69 -11.69
N SER A 56 33.30 16.82 -10.96
CA SER A 56 32.75 15.55 -10.47
C SER A 56 31.58 15.76 -9.50
N MET A 57 31.68 16.72 -8.58
CA MET A 57 30.61 17.04 -7.62
C MET A 57 29.40 17.69 -8.31
N ASN A 58 29.61 18.52 -9.32
CA ASN A 58 28.52 19.08 -10.13
C ASN A 58 27.78 18.00 -10.92
N ALA A 59 28.51 17.04 -11.51
CA ALA A 59 27.94 15.91 -12.21
C ALA A 59 27.08 15.05 -11.26
N LEU A 60 27.59 14.74 -10.06
CA LEU A 60 26.85 14.02 -9.02
C LEU A 60 25.56 14.75 -8.60
N ASP A 61 25.64 16.05 -8.33
CA ASP A 61 24.46 16.84 -7.92
C ASP A 61 23.39 16.90 -9.00
N THR A 62 23.81 17.07 -10.26
CA THR A 62 22.91 17.02 -11.41
C THR A 62 22.23 15.65 -11.54
N ALA A 63 22.99 14.56 -11.38
CA ALA A 63 22.46 13.20 -11.39
C ALA A 63 21.43 12.99 -10.27
N MET A 64 21.74 13.37 -9.02
CA MET A 64 20.82 13.22 -7.89
C MET A 64 19.52 14.00 -8.08
N LYS A 65 19.59 15.23 -8.60
CA LYS A 65 18.39 16.03 -8.92
C LYS A 65 17.54 15.41 -10.03
N ARG A 66 18.16 14.86 -11.07
CA ARG A 66 17.44 14.12 -12.13
C ARG A 66 16.76 12.88 -11.55
N MET A 67 17.46 12.13 -10.71
CA MET A 67 16.90 10.94 -10.04
C MET A 67 15.70 11.31 -9.18
N ASP A 68 15.77 12.41 -8.43
CA ASP A 68 14.66 12.89 -7.61
C ASP A 68 13.42 13.24 -8.45
N ALA A 69 13.60 13.90 -9.59
CA ALA A 69 12.49 14.20 -10.50
C ALA A 69 11.79 12.93 -11.01
N PHE A 70 12.55 11.90 -11.43
CA PHE A 70 11.97 10.62 -11.84
C PHE A 70 11.32 9.86 -10.68
N ASN A 71 11.87 9.97 -9.46
CA ASN A 71 11.27 9.36 -8.28
C ASN A 71 9.93 10.03 -7.92
N GLN A 72 9.85 11.36 -8.03
CA GLN A 72 8.60 12.09 -7.84
C GLN A 72 7.54 11.66 -8.87
N GLU A 73 7.91 11.50 -10.15
CA GLU A 73 6.98 11.01 -11.18
C GLU A 73 6.50 9.58 -10.89
N LYS A 74 7.42 8.67 -10.52
CA LYS A 74 7.08 7.32 -10.08
C LYS A 74 6.07 7.33 -8.92
N VAL A 75 6.32 8.13 -7.90
CA VAL A 75 5.45 8.25 -6.72
C VAL A 75 4.08 8.81 -7.12
N ASN A 76 4.02 9.83 -7.97
CA ASN A 76 2.78 10.39 -8.49
C ASN A 76 1.98 9.36 -9.30
N GLN A 77 2.65 8.55 -10.11
CA GLN A 77 2.02 7.47 -10.87
C GLN A 77 1.47 6.40 -9.93
N ILE A 78 2.23 5.94 -8.93
CA ILE A 78 1.78 4.95 -7.94
C ILE A 78 0.59 5.48 -7.13
N GLN A 79 0.59 6.77 -6.77
CA GLN A 79 -0.52 7.39 -6.07
C GLN A 79 -1.83 7.26 -6.88
N LYS A 80 -1.80 7.63 -8.17
CA LYS A 80 -2.97 7.62 -9.06
C LYS A 80 -3.43 6.20 -9.43
N THR A 81 -2.49 5.28 -9.63
CA THR A 81 -2.75 3.97 -10.24
C THR A 81 -2.87 2.83 -9.23
N VAL A 82 -2.40 3.02 -8.00
CA VAL A 82 -2.42 1.98 -6.95
C VAL A 82 -3.11 2.47 -5.69
N ILE A 83 -2.62 3.56 -5.08
CA ILE A 83 -3.08 4.01 -3.77
C ILE A 83 -4.52 4.52 -3.84
N ASP A 84 -4.85 5.36 -4.82
CA ASP A 84 -6.20 5.89 -5.00
C ASP A 84 -7.23 4.77 -5.32
N PRO A 85 -6.96 3.82 -6.24
CA PRO A 85 -7.81 2.65 -6.43
C PRO A 85 -8.01 1.81 -5.16
N LEU A 86 -6.95 1.50 -4.41
CA LEU A 86 -7.07 0.76 -3.15
C LEU A 86 -7.95 1.49 -2.14
N LYS A 87 -7.81 2.81 -2.05
CA LYS A 87 -8.67 3.66 -1.19
C LYS A 87 -10.13 3.64 -1.65
N LYS A 88 -10.38 3.77 -2.95
CA LYS A 88 -11.74 3.72 -3.53
C LYS A 88 -12.40 2.37 -3.27
N TYR A 89 -11.68 1.27 -3.49
CA TYR A 89 -12.16 -0.08 -3.19
C TYR A 89 -12.45 -0.26 -1.69
N SER A 90 -11.55 0.24 -0.83
CA SER A 90 -11.74 0.19 0.63
C SER A 90 -13.03 0.87 1.09
N ASN A 91 -13.47 1.93 0.39
CA ASN A 91 -14.70 2.65 0.72
C ASN A 91 -15.99 1.87 0.40
N VAL A 92 -15.91 0.74 -0.29
CA VAL A 92 -17.07 -0.11 -0.60
C VAL A 92 -17.45 -0.99 0.60
N PHE A 93 -16.46 -1.42 1.40
CA PHE A 93 -16.67 -2.35 2.52
C PHE A 93 -17.66 -1.87 3.59
N PRO A 94 -17.69 -0.58 4.02
CA PRO A 94 -18.67 -0.12 4.99
C PRO A 94 -20.12 -0.41 4.58
N SER A 95 -20.45 -0.19 3.31
CA SER A 95 -21.79 -0.46 2.77
C SER A 95 -22.10 -1.97 2.74
N LEU A 96 -21.13 -2.79 2.34
CA LEU A 96 -21.27 -4.25 2.34
C LEU A 96 -21.45 -4.81 3.76
N ASN A 97 -20.64 -4.36 4.71
CA ASN A 97 -20.73 -4.76 6.12
C ASN A 97 -22.08 -4.36 6.73
N MET A 98 -22.61 -3.19 6.38
CA MET A 98 -23.94 -2.77 6.79
C MET A 98 -25.05 -3.64 6.20
N ALA A 99 -24.94 -4.08 4.94
CA ALA A 99 -25.89 -5.00 4.33
C ALA A 99 -25.87 -6.39 5.02
N VAL A 100 -24.67 -6.92 5.32
CA VAL A 100 -24.50 -8.15 6.09
C VAL A 100 -25.15 -8.03 7.47
N LYS A 101 -24.85 -6.96 8.21
CA LYS A 101 -25.44 -6.70 9.54
C LYS A 101 -26.97 -6.61 9.49
N ARG A 102 -27.53 -5.93 8.49
CA ARG A 102 -28.98 -5.83 8.30
C ARG A 102 -29.62 -7.19 8.04
N ARG A 103 -28.98 -8.05 7.24
CA ARG A 103 -29.45 -9.42 7.00
C ARG A 103 -29.36 -10.28 8.25
N GLU A 104 -28.29 -10.15 9.04
CA GLU A 104 -28.13 -10.87 10.31
C GLU A 104 -29.20 -10.47 11.33
N GLN A 105 -29.50 -9.18 11.43
CA GLN A 105 -30.60 -8.69 12.27
C GLN A 105 -31.95 -9.28 11.82
N ALA A 106 -32.26 -9.21 10.52
CA ALA A 106 -33.48 -9.79 9.97
C ALA A 106 -33.58 -11.31 10.23
N LEU A 107 -32.46 -12.04 10.16
CA LEU A 107 -32.41 -13.46 10.51
C LEU A 107 -32.73 -13.70 11.99
N GLN A 108 -32.21 -12.88 12.90
CA GLN A 108 -32.50 -13.01 14.33
C GLN A 108 -33.97 -12.76 14.62
N ASP A 109 -34.55 -11.72 14.02
CA ASP A 109 -35.98 -11.41 14.16
C ASP A 109 -36.88 -12.51 13.57
N TYR A 110 -36.52 -13.03 12.38
CA TYR A 110 -37.19 -14.17 11.77
C TYR A 110 -37.15 -15.40 12.69
N LYS A 111 -35.97 -15.79 13.18
CA LYS A 111 -35.81 -16.94 14.11
C LYS A 111 -36.65 -16.78 15.37
N ARG A 112 -36.68 -15.58 15.96
CA ARG A 112 -37.47 -15.31 17.17
C ARG A 112 -38.97 -15.54 16.95
N LEU A 113 -39.52 -15.03 15.85
CA LEU A 113 -40.94 -15.19 15.53
C LEU A 113 -41.27 -16.61 15.04
N GLN A 114 -40.36 -17.24 14.30
CA GLN A 114 -40.46 -18.63 13.88
C GLN A 114 -40.57 -19.56 15.12
N SER A 115 -39.71 -19.38 16.13
CA SER A 115 -39.81 -20.12 17.39
C SER A 115 -41.10 -19.81 18.18
N LYS A 116 -41.69 -18.62 18.03
CA LYS A 116 -43.02 -18.31 18.62
C LYS A 116 -44.13 -19.11 17.92
N VAL A 117 -44.07 -19.24 16.59
CA VAL A 117 -45.00 -20.06 15.81
C VAL A 117 -44.88 -21.54 16.20
N GLU A 118 -43.66 -22.09 16.20
CA GLU A 118 -43.38 -23.49 16.58
C GLU A 118 -43.94 -23.81 17.98
N LYS A 119 -43.73 -22.93 18.96
CA LYS A 119 -44.27 -23.06 20.32
C LYS A 119 -45.81 -23.14 20.39
N TYR A 120 -46.53 -22.55 19.45
CA TYR A 120 -47.99 -22.67 19.38
C TYR A 120 -48.44 -23.89 18.56
N GLU A 121 -47.63 -24.34 17.60
CA GLU A 121 -47.89 -25.55 16.81
C GLU A 121 -47.75 -26.84 17.64
N GLU A 122 -46.83 -26.85 18.62
CA GLU A 122 -46.63 -27.97 19.55
C GLU A 122 -47.74 -28.10 20.61
N LYS A 123 -48.57 -27.07 20.79
CA LYS A 123 -49.65 -27.08 21.79
C LYS A 123 -50.90 -27.78 21.27
N GLU A 124 -51.74 -28.25 22.19
CA GLU A 124 -53.04 -28.81 21.84
C GLU A 124 -53.89 -27.81 21.05
N LYS A 125 -54.56 -28.31 20.00
CA LYS A 125 -55.33 -27.53 19.01
C LYS A 125 -56.69 -27.08 19.56
N THR A 126 -56.66 -26.35 20.67
CA THR A 126 -57.84 -25.69 21.24
C THR A 126 -58.14 -24.40 20.48
N GLY A 127 -59.40 -23.97 20.47
CA GLY A 127 -59.84 -22.73 19.81
C GLY A 127 -58.94 -21.50 20.11
N PRO A 128 -58.67 -21.18 21.39
CA PRO A 128 -57.79 -20.05 21.75
C PRO A 128 -56.34 -20.19 21.25
N ILE A 129 -55.80 -21.41 21.20
CA ILE A 129 -54.44 -21.65 20.68
C ILE A 129 -54.39 -21.47 19.16
N MET A 130 -55.41 -21.93 18.43
CA MET A 130 -55.49 -21.73 16.98
C MET A 130 -55.52 -20.25 16.59
N VAL A 131 -56.23 -19.41 17.36
CA VAL A 131 -56.24 -17.95 17.14
C VAL A 131 -54.85 -17.35 17.35
N LYS A 132 -54.16 -17.71 18.44
CA LYS A 132 -52.78 -17.24 18.71
C LYS A 132 -51.78 -17.72 17.66
N LEU A 133 -51.92 -18.96 17.19
CA LEU A 133 -51.09 -19.50 16.12
C LEU A 133 -51.30 -18.71 14.82
N HIS A 134 -52.55 -18.42 14.45
CA HIS A 134 -52.84 -17.61 13.27
C HIS A 134 -52.23 -16.22 13.37
N GLN A 135 -52.41 -15.52 14.49
CA GLN A 135 -51.79 -14.20 14.73
C GLN A 135 -50.26 -14.25 14.65
N ALA A 136 -49.62 -15.26 15.26
CA ALA A 136 -48.17 -15.42 15.20
C ALA A 136 -47.66 -15.69 13.77
N ARG A 137 -48.43 -16.38 12.94
CA ARG A 137 -48.11 -16.60 11.51
C ARG A 137 -48.24 -15.32 10.69
N GLU A 138 -49.28 -14.52 10.94
CA GLU A 138 -49.45 -13.22 10.27
C GLU A 138 -48.34 -12.23 10.67
N GLU A 139 -47.90 -12.24 11.94
CA GLU A 139 -46.74 -11.46 12.40
C GLU A 139 -45.42 -11.93 11.75
N LEU A 140 -45.25 -13.24 11.57
CA LEU A 140 -44.03 -13.83 10.99
C LEU A 140 -43.87 -13.49 9.50
N LYS A 141 -44.96 -13.47 8.75
CA LYS A 141 -44.95 -13.36 7.29
C LYS A 141 -44.12 -12.18 6.76
N PRO A 142 -44.34 -10.91 7.16
CA PRO A 142 -43.54 -9.78 6.66
C PRO A 142 -42.08 -9.84 7.09
N VAL A 143 -41.77 -10.40 8.28
CA VAL A 143 -40.40 -10.54 8.77
C VAL A 143 -39.63 -11.61 7.99
N ARG A 144 -40.31 -12.70 7.62
CA ARG A 144 -39.77 -13.73 6.74
C ARG A 144 -39.46 -13.18 5.36
N GLU A 145 -40.42 -12.47 4.75
CA GLU A 145 -40.25 -11.84 3.43
C GLU A 145 -39.07 -10.86 3.43
N ASP A 146 -38.93 -10.03 4.47
CA ASP A 146 -37.82 -9.09 4.61
C ASP A 146 -36.45 -9.80 4.75
N PHE A 147 -36.36 -10.85 5.56
CA PHE A 147 -35.16 -11.66 5.68
C PHE A 147 -34.81 -12.34 4.34
N GLU A 148 -35.77 -12.98 3.69
CA GLU A 148 -35.56 -13.69 2.42
C GLU A 148 -35.08 -12.74 1.32
N ALA A 149 -35.65 -11.52 1.25
CA ALA A 149 -35.22 -10.49 0.31
C ALA A 149 -33.76 -10.07 0.54
N LYS A 150 -33.39 -9.70 1.77
CA LYS A 150 -32.01 -9.31 2.12
C LYS A 150 -31.02 -10.46 1.92
N ASN A 151 -31.42 -11.69 2.26
CA ASN A 151 -30.60 -12.88 2.11
C ASN A 151 -30.34 -13.19 0.63
N LYS A 152 -31.37 -13.12 -0.22
CA LYS A 152 -31.24 -13.30 -1.67
C LYS A 152 -30.30 -12.25 -2.27
N GLN A 153 -30.49 -10.98 -1.92
CA GLN A 153 -29.61 -9.90 -2.40
C GLN A 153 -28.14 -10.20 -2.12
N LEU A 154 -27.80 -10.56 -0.87
CA LEU A 154 -26.41 -10.87 -0.51
C LEU A 154 -25.89 -12.14 -1.19
N LEU A 155 -26.72 -13.17 -1.37
CA LEU A 155 -26.33 -14.38 -2.09
C LEU A 155 -26.00 -14.09 -3.56
N ASP A 156 -26.70 -13.14 -4.18
CA ASP A 156 -26.52 -12.78 -5.58
C ASP A 156 -25.35 -11.78 -5.79
N GLU A 157 -25.21 -10.79 -4.92
CA GLU A 157 -24.28 -9.66 -5.11
C GLU A 157 -22.88 -9.93 -4.53
N MET A 158 -22.77 -10.61 -3.39
CA MET A 158 -21.47 -10.85 -2.73
C MET A 158 -20.49 -11.65 -3.60
N PRO A 159 -20.90 -12.73 -4.30
CA PRO A 159 -20.00 -13.44 -5.21
C PRO A 159 -19.55 -12.57 -6.38
N LYS A 160 -20.42 -11.71 -6.92
CA LYS A 160 -20.07 -10.79 -8.02
C LYS A 160 -19.01 -9.80 -7.58
N PHE A 161 -19.19 -9.17 -6.41
CA PHE A 161 -18.20 -8.29 -5.82
C PHE A 161 -16.86 -8.99 -5.59
N TYR A 162 -16.89 -10.21 -5.02
CA TYR A 162 -15.66 -10.95 -4.79
C TYR A 162 -14.95 -11.27 -6.10
N ASN A 163 -15.66 -11.75 -7.12
CA ASN A 163 -15.06 -12.11 -8.40
C ASN A 163 -14.48 -10.89 -9.14
N SER A 164 -15.10 -9.72 -9.04
CA SER A 164 -14.59 -8.50 -9.68
C SER A 164 -13.29 -7.96 -9.09
N ARG A 165 -12.82 -8.50 -7.94
CA ARG A 165 -11.56 -8.06 -7.30
C ARG A 165 -10.35 -8.23 -8.21
N ILE A 166 -10.31 -9.29 -9.02
CA ILE A 166 -9.17 -9.57 -9.90
C ILE A 166 -9.08 -8.50 -10.98
N ASP A 167 -10.19 -8.29 -11.70
CA ASP A 167 -10.30 -7.28 -12.75
C ASP A 167 -10.04 -5.86 -12.22
N TYR A 168 -10.40 -5.60 -10.96
CA TYR A 168 -10.16 -4.31 -10.33
C TYR A 168 -8.68 -4.09 -9.96
N PHE A 169 -8.01 -5.09 -9.38
CA PHE A 169 -6.64 -4.93 -8.89
C PHE A 169 -5.56 -5.18 -9.94
N GLN A 170 -5.84 -5.98 -10.96
CA GLN A 170 -4.85 -6.32 -11.98
C GLN A 170 -4.24 -5.08 -12.67
N PRO A 171 -5.03 -4.07 -13.13
CA PRO A 171 -4.46 -2.86 -13.73
C PRO A 171 -3.55 -2.08 -12.78
N SER A 172 -3.87 -2.06 -11.48
CA SER A 172 -3.04 -1.41 -10.46
C SER A 172 -1.70 -2.12 -10.27
N PHE A 173 -1.68 -3.46 -10.21
CA PHE A 173 -0.44 -4.22 -10.07
C PHE A 173 0.44 -4.10 -11.30
N GLU A 174 -0.14 -4.16 -12.50
CA GLU A 174 0.62 -3.96 -13.73
C GLU A 174 1.18 -2.54 -13.82
N ALA A 175 0.41 -1.52 -13.43
CA ALA A 175 0.88 -0.14 -13.39
C ALA A 175 2.01 0.07 -12.37
N LEU A 176 1.94 -0.60 -11.22
CA LEU A 176 3.00 -0.58 -10.22
C LEU A 176 4.32 -1.13 -10.78
N ILE A 177 4.27 -2.30 -11.43
CA ILE A 177 5.45 -2.92 -12.04
C ILE A 177 6.03 -2.01 -13.12
N ARG A 178 5.19 -1.46 -14.01
CA ARG A 178 5.63 -0.53 -15.05
C ARG A 178 6.30 0.73 -14.49
N ALA A 179 5.74 1.33 -13.44
CA ALA A 179 6.32 2.50 -12.79
C ALA A 179 7.70 2.20 -12.19
N GLN A 180 7.85 1.03 -11.56
CA GLN A 180 9.15 0.60 -11.01
C GLN A 180 10.17 0.36 -12.13
N VAL A 181 9.81 -0.38 -13.18
CA VAL A 181 10.71 -0.65 -14.31
C VAL A 181 11.17 0.66 -14.96
N ALA A 182 10.24 1.58 -15.22
CA ALA A 182 10.58 2.88 -15.80
C ALA A 182 11.59 3.63 -14.91
N TYR A 183 11.31 3.76 -13.62
CA TYR A 183 12.20 4.44 -12.69
C TYR A 183 13.59 3.81 -12.63
N PHE A 184 13.70 2.49 -12.40
CA PHE A 184 15.00 1.84 -12.26
C PHE A 184 15.80 1.82 -13.56
N THR A 185 15.14 1.81 -14.72
CA THR A 185 15.81 1.98 -16.01
C THR A 185 16.46 3.35 -16.11
N GLU A 186 15.73 4.41 -15.77
CA GLU A 186 16.29 5.77 -15.75
C GLU A 186 17.42 5.93 -14.73
N MET A 187 17.30 5.30 -13.55
CA MET A 187 18.37 5.33 -12.54
C MET A 187 19.65 4.67 -13.08
N HIS A 188 19.50 3.53 -13.74
CA HIS A 188 20.63 2.83 -14.35
C HIS A 188 21.32 3.68 -15.43
N ASN A 189 20.53 4.33 -16.30
CA ASN A 189 21.06 5.22 -17.33
C ASN A 189 21.81 6.41 -16.71
N ILE A 190 21.20 7.09 -15.73
CA ILE A 190 21.81 8.24 -15.04
C ILE A 190 23.13 7.84 -14.37
N PHE A 191 23.17 6.69 -13.68
CA PHE A 191 24.40 6.25 -13.03
C PHE A 191 25.46 5.82 -14.03
N THR A 192 25.08 5.23 -15.17
CA THR A 192 26.04 4.89 -16.24
C THR A 192 26.66 6.17 -16.81
N GLU A 193 25.83 7.17 -17.15
CA GLU A 193 26.29 8.50 -17.60
C GLU A 193 27.19 9.19 -16.56
N LEU A 194 26.87 9.05 -15.27
CA LEU A 194 27.66 9.61 -14.19
C LEU A 194 29.02 8.89 -14.07
N THR A 195 29.03 7.56 -14.08
CA THR A 195 30.26 6.76 -14.03
C THR A 195 31.19 7.13 -15.19
N ASP A 196 30.67 7.27 -16.41
CA ASP A 196 31.48 7.67 -17.57
C ASP A 196 32.09 9.08 -17.42
N GLN A 197 31.47 9.96 -16.61
CA GLN A 197 31.99 11.30 -16.34
C GLN A 197 33.02 11.35 -15.20
N ILE A 198 32.85 10.52 -14.17
CA ILE A 198 33.65 10.61 -12.93
C ILE A 198 34.72 9.52 -12.81
N ASP A 199 34.53 8.36 -13.44
CA ASP A 199 35.44 7.24 -13.28
C ASP A 199 36.64 7.40 -14.22
N GLN A 200 37.78 7.75 -13.62
CA GLN A 200 39.06 7.80 -14.35
C GLN A 200 39.71 6.41 -14.50
N GLY A 201 39.11 5.36 -13.92
CA GLY A 201 39.61 4.01 -13.95
C GLY A 201 40.92 3.83 -13.15
N GLY A 202 41.05 2.72 -12.43
CA GLY A 202 42.39 2.28 -12.01
C GLY A 202 42.47 1.50 -10.70
N LEU A 203 41.56 1.71 -9.75
CA LEU A 203 41.65 1.07 -8.43
C LEU A 203 40.34 0.42 -8.03
N THR A 204 40.44 -0.80 -7.49
CA THR A 204 39.34 -1.50 -6.80
C THR A 204 38.99 -0.80 -5.48
N ASP A 205 37.78 -1.04 -4.97
CA ASP A 205 37.34 -0.45 -3.69
C ASP A 205 38.26 -0.84 -2.52
N GLU A 206 38.81 -2.06 -2.53
CA GLU A 206 39.76 -2.50 -1.52
C GLU A 206 41.10 -1.74 -1.63
N GLN A 207 41.59 -1.49 -2.84
CA GLN A 207 42.78 -0.65 -3.05
C GLN A 207 42.53 0.80 -2.60
N ARG A 208 41.37 1.38 -2.93
CA ARG A 208 41.00 2.73 -2.47
C ARG A 208 40.96 2.81 -0.94
N LYS A 209 40.42 1.78 -0.28
CA LYS A 209 40.40 1.70 1.18
C LYS A 209 41.82 1.67 1.76
N GLN A 210 42.71 0.83 1.21
CA GLN A 210 44.10 0.74 1.66
C GLN A 210 44.86 2.06 1.43
N GLU A 211 44.66 2.73 0.30
CA GLU A 211 45.26 4.04 0.04
C GLU A 211 44.74 5.10 1.01
N ASN A 212 43.45 5.10 1.33
CA ASN A 212 42.88 6.03 2.32
C ASN A 212 43.47 5.80 3.71
N GLU A 213 43.63 4.54 4.14
CA GLU A 213 44.27 4.20 5.41
C GLU A 213 45.75 4.60 5.43
N ALA A 214 46.48 4.37 4.33
CA ALA A 214 47.87 4.78 4.19
C ALA A 214 48.02 6.31 4.26
N LYS A 215 47.21 7.07 3.51
CA LYS A 215 47.18 8.54 3.56
C LYS A 215 46.85 9.04 4.96
N LEU A 216 45.91 8.41 5.65
CA LEU A 216 45.58 8.79 7.03
C LEU A 216 46.75 8.55 7.99
N ASN A 217 47.49 7.45 7.82
CA ASN A 217 48.68 7.16 8.63
C ASN A 217 49.80 8.16 8.35
N GLU A 218 50.01 8.57 7.09
CA GLU A 218 50.94 9.64 6.73
C GLU A 218 50.57 10.97 7.40
N LEU A 219 49.27 11.33 7.37
CA LEU A 219 48.76 12.53 8.04
C LEU A 219 48.98 12.48 9.56
N ARG A 220 48.81 11.32 10.20
CA ARG A 220 49.08 11.12 11.63
C ARG A 220 50.57 11.19 11.97
N ALA A 221 51.44 10.79 11.04
CA ALA A 221 52.88 10.84 11.20
C ALA A 221 53.45 12.26 11.03
N LEU A 222 52.65 13.24 10.59
CA LEU A 222 53.07 14.63 10.55
C LEU A 222 53.41 15.10 11.97
N SER A 223 54.57 15.75 12.13
CA SER A 223 55.07 16.17 13.45
C SER A 223 54.13 17.10 14.21
N ILE A 224 53.25 17.82 13.50
CA ILE A 224 52.23 18.70 14.10
C ILE A 224 51.02 17.94 14.67
N VAL A 225 50.87 16.66 14.31
CA VAL A 225 49.83 15.73 14.76
C VAL A 225 50.41 14.64 15.67
N ALA A 226 51.73 14.43 15.63
CA ALA A 226 52.42 13.33 16.30
C ALA A 226 52.68 13.54 17.80
N ASP A 227 52.45 14.74 18.35
CA ASP A 227 52.58 15.04 19.78
C ASP A 227 51.20 15.37 20.39
N ASP A 228 50.42 14.32 20.66
CA ASP A 228 49.42 14.19 21.73
C ASP A 228 49.23 12.71 22.09
#